data_AF-A0A7U6QP26-F1
#
_entry.id   AF-A0A7U6QP26-F1
#
_cell.length_a   1.000
_cell.length_b   1.000
_cell.length_c   1.000
_cell.angle_alpha   90.00
_cell.angle_beta   90.00
_cell.angle_gamma   90.00
#
_symmetry.space_group_name_H-M   'P 1'
#
loop_
_entity.id
_entity.type
_entity.pdbx_description
1 polymer ?
#
loop_
_entity_poly.entity_id
_entity_poly.type
_entity_poly.pdbx_seq_one_letter_code
_entity_poly.pdbx_strand_id
1 'polypeptide(L)'
;MLVLVAWREKAYNWALHEWQRQYALDKAYRDACLAAGVEVDTKNLNKPSQAKLRRELNAIKRELFPLYAGSDQMRSAGGNHAVG
;
A
#
# COMPACT_ATOMS: atom_id res chain seq x y z
N MET A 1 13.19 -0.33 -19.87
CA MET A 1 13.45 -1.48 -18.98
C MET A 1 13.97 -1.07 -17.59
N LEU A 2 14.92 -0.12 -17.49
CA LEU A 2 15.51 0.33 -16.21
C LEU A 2 14.51 0.97 -15.21
N VAL A 3 13.55 1.78 -15.67
CA VAL A 3 12.56 2.45 -14.78
C VAL A 3 11.64 1.46 -14.07
N LEU A 4 11.28 0.34 -14.72
CA LEU A 4 10.41 -0.68 -14.13
C LEU A 4 11.09 -1.47 -13.01
N VAL A 5 12.41 -1.68 -13.12
CA VAL A 5 13.20 -2.37 -12.09
C VAL A 5 13.39 -1.46 -10.88
N ALA A 6 13.79 -0.21 -11.10
CA ALA A 6 13.92 0.78 -10.03
C ALA A 6 12.59 1.04 -9.29
N TRP A 7 11.47 1.00 -9.99
CA TRP A 7 10.13 1.08 -9.38
C TRP A 7 9.85 -0.11 -8.45
N ARG A 8 10.14 -1.34 -8.90
CA ARG A 8 9.91 -2.56 -8.12
C ARG A 8 10.69 -2.56 -6.81
N GLU A 9 11.96 -2.18 -6.86
CA GLU A 9 12.81 -2.09 -5.66
C GLU A 9 12.29 -1.05 -4.66
N LYS A 10 11.94 0.15 -5.13
CA LYS A 10 11.39 1.20 -4.26
C LYS A 10 10.04 0.81 -3.66
N ALA A 11 9.15 0.21 -4.46
CA ALA A 11 7.85 -0.24 -3.98
C ALA A 11 7.99 -1.37 -2.94
N TYR A 12 8.93 -2.30 -3.14
CA TYR A 12 9.23 -3.35 -2.18
C TYR A 12 9.76 -2.79 -0.85
N ASN A 13 10.77 -1.92 -0.91
CA ASN A 13 11.34 -1.31 0.30
C ASN A 13 10.31 -0.49 1.07
N TRP A 14 9.46 0.26 0.37
CA TRP A 14 8.38 1.00 1.00
C TRP A 14 7.36 0.06 1.65
N ALA A 15 6.92 -0.99 0.95
CA ALA A 15 5.94 -1.94 1.48
C ALA A 15 6.47 -2.65 2.74
N LEU A 16 7.74 -3.03 2.74
CA LEU A 16 8.41 -3.64 3.89
C LEU A 16 8.47 -2.68 5.09
N HIS A 17 8.88 -1.43 4.85
CA HIS A 17 8.95 -0.40 5.88
C HIS A 17 7.56 -0.09 6.47
N GLU A 18 6.55 0.07 5.62
CA GLU A 18 5.20 0.38 6.07
C GLU A 18 4.59 -0.79 6.86
N TRP A 19 4.87 -2.03 6.45
CA TRP A 19 4.48 -3.21 7.22
C TRP A 19 5.14 -3.26 8.60
N GLN A 20 6.45 -2.99 8.68
CA GLN A 20 7.17 -2.93 9.96
C GLN A 20 6.62 -1.83 10.88
N ARG A 21 6.32 -0.64 10.32
CA ARG A 21 5.72 0.48 11.05
C ARG A 21 4.35 0.12 11.61
N GLN A 22 3.47 -0.44 10.78
CA GLN A 22 2.12 -0.83 11.20
C GLN A 22 2.17 -1.95 12.26
N TYR A 23 3.06 -2.93 12.08
CA TYR A 23 3.26 -3.99 13.07
C TYR A 23 3.72 -3.42 14.42
N ALA A 24 4.68 -2.49 14.42
CA ALA A 24 5.17 -1.86 15.64
C ALA A 24 4.07 -1.07 16.38
N LEU A 25 3.24 -0.32 15.64
CA LEU A 25 2.10 0.41 16.20
C LEU A 25 1.06 -0.54 16.80
N ASP A 26 0.70 -1.59 16.07
CA ASP A 26 -0.26 -2.59 16.54
C ASP A 26 0.27 -3.35 17.76
N LYS A 27 1.58 -3.65 17.80
CA LYS A 27 2.24 -4.25 18.96
C LYS A 27 2.18 -3.30 20.16
N ALA A 28 2.54 -2.04 19.99
CA ALA A 28 2.49 -1.04 21.06
C ALA A 28 1.06 -0.88 21.61
N TYR A 29 0.04 -0.88 20.75
CA TYR A 29 -1.35 -0.85 21.18
C TYR A 29 -1.74 -2.09 21.99
N ARG A 30 -1.39 -3.30 21.51
CA ARG A 30 -1.65 -4.55 22.24
C ARG A 30 -0.94 -4.58 23.60
N ASP A 31 0.31 -4.14 23.64
CA ASP A 31 1.10 -4.07 24.88
C ASP A 31 0.47 -3.06 25.88
N ALA A 32 -0.03 -1.92 25.39
CA ALA A 32 -0.73 -0.94 26.21
C ALA A 32 -2.06 -1.47 26.76
N CYS A 33 -2.85 -2.17 25.94
CA CYS A 33 -4.08 -2.83 26.39
C CYS A 33 -3.79 -3.86 27.49
N LEU A 34 -2.75 -4.68 27.30
CA LEU A 34 -2.32 -5.67 28.27
C LEU A 34 -1.89 -5.03 29.59
N ALA A 35 -1.10 -3.95 29.53
CA ALA A 35 -0.65 -3.21 30.71
C ALA A 35 -1.81 -2.55 31.48
N ALA A 36 -2.86 -2.13 30.77
CA ALA A 36 -4.06 -1.53 31.36
C ALA A 36 -5.12 -2.58 31.78
N GLY A 37 -4.91 -3.87 31.48
CA GLY A 37 -5.88 -4.93 31.77
C GLY A 37 -7.18 -4.80 30.96
N VAL A 38 -7.16 -4.12 29.82
CA VAL A 38 -8.33 -3.92 28.95
C VAL A 38 -8.27 -4.84 27.75
N GLU A 39 -9.44 -5.24 27.25
CA GLU A 39 -9.55 -6.07 26.05
C GLU A 39 -9.08 -5.31 24.80
N VAL A 40 -8.38 -6.01 23.90
CA VAL A 40 -7.90 -5.43 22.65
C VAL A 40 -9.06 -5.23 21.69
N ASP A 41 -9.45 -3.98 21.44
CA ASP A 41 -10.39 -3.69 20.35
C ASP A 41 -9.71 -3.91 18.99
N THR A 42 -10.13 -4.95 18.27
CA THR A 42 -9.59 -5.31 16.96
C THR A 42 -9.95 -4.32 15.85
N LYS A 43 -10.83 -3.34 16.10
CA LYS A 43 -11.11 -2.22 15.18
C LYS A 43 -9.98 -1.19 15.15
N ASN A 44 -9.19 -1.11 16.23
CA ASN A 44 -8.06 -0.19 16.34
C ASN A 44 -6.76 -0.76 15.77
N LEU A 45 -6.75 -2.04 15.37
CA LEU A 45 -5.61 -2.67 14.70
C LEU A 45 -5.55 -2.29 13.22
N ASN A 46 -4.35 -2.09 12.69
CA ASN A 46 -4.17 -1.88 11.27
C ASN A 46 -4.57 -3.13 10.47
N LYS A 47 -5.60 -2.97 9.64
CA LYS A 47 -6.04 -3.98 8.66
C LYS A 47 -6.03 -3.36 7.26
N PRO A 48 -4.84 -3.10 6.69
CA PRO A 48 -4.77 -2.48 5.38
C PRO A 48 -5.41 -3.40 4.34
N SER A 49 -6.45 -2.92 3.67
CA SER A 49 -7.03 -3.64 2.53
C SER A 49 -6.10 -3.53 1.31
N GLN A 50 -6.14 -4.51 0.42
CA GLN A 50 -5.41 -4.47 -0.85
C GLN A 50 -5.69 -3.17 -1.64
N ALA A 51 -6.93 -2.69 -1.60
CA ALA A 51 -7.34 -1.44 -2.25
C ALA A 51 -6.72 -0.18 -1.60
N LYS A 52 -6.46 -0.18 -0.28
CA LYS A 52 -5.76 0.90 0.41
C LYS A 52 -4.28 0.90 0.03
N LEU A 53 -3.62 -0.25 0.12
CA LEU A 53 -2.20 -0.41 -0.25
C LEU A 53 -1.94 -0.02 -1.71
N ARG A 54 -2.82 -0.41 -2.64
CA ARG A 54 -2.70 -0.03 -4.06
C ARG A 54 -2.80 1.48 -4.26
N ARG A 55 -3.66 2.18 -3.51
CA ARG A 55 -3.79 3.64 -3.59
C ARG A 55 -2.53 4.34 -3.10
N GLU A 56 -1.99 3.92 -1.95
CA GLU A 56 -0.77 4.48 -1.37
C GLU A 56 0.45 4.26 -2.28
N LEU A 57 0.64 3.04 -2.79
CA LEU A 57 1.69 2.74 -3.76
C LEU A 57 1.57 3.59 -5.04
N ASN A 58 0.36 3.74 -5.58
CA ASN A 58 0.15 4.57 -6.76
C ASN A 58 0.40 6.06 -6.49
N ALA A 59 0.09 6.57 -5.30
CA ALA A 59 0.41 7.95 -4.93
C ALA A 59 1.93 8.16 -4.94
N ILE A 60 2.69 7.28 -4.29
CA ILE A 60 4.16 7.31 -4.26
C ILE A 60 4.74 7.15 -5.67
N LYS A 61 4.16 6.28 -6.50
CA LYS A 61 4.55 6.13 -7.90
C LYS A 61 4.43 7.45 -8.66
N ARG A 62 3.34 8.17 -8.46
CA ARG A 62 3.08 9.46 -9.15
C ARG A 62 4.05 10.55 -8.69
N GLU A 63 4.40 10.57 -7.41
CA GLU A 63 5.37 11.51 -6.85
C GLU A 63 6.79 11.25 -7.39
N LEU A 64 7.22 9.99 -7.38
CA LEU A 64 8.58 9.61 -7.79
C LEU A 64 8.75 9.53 -9.31
N PHE A 65 7.67 9.29 -10.05
CA PHE A 65 7.68 9.09 -11.50
C PHE A 65 6.52 9.86 -12.17
N PRO A 66 6.55 11.20 -12.14
CA PRO A 66 5.44 12.03 -12.64
C PRO A 66 5.13 11.80 -14.13
N LEU A 67 6.14 11.50 -14.94
CA LEU A 67 6.00 11.22 -16.37
C LEU A 67 5.31 9.88 -16.69
N TYR A 68 5.22 8.97 -15.71
CA TYR A 68 4.60 7.64 -15.85
C TYR A 68 3.25 7.54 -15.10
N ALA A 69 2.84 8.60 -14.42
CA ALA A 69 1.53 8.71 -13.77
C ALA A 69 0.36 8.61 -14.76
N GLY A 70 0.56 9.07 -16.01
CA GLY A 70 -0.45 9.03 -17.07
C GLY A 70 -0.48 7.74 -17.90
N SER A 71 0.57 6.92 -17.87
CA SER A 71 0.64 5.70 -18.72
C SER A 71 -0.23 4.55 -18.22
N ASP A 72 -0.62 4.53 -16.95
CA ASP A 72 -1.57 3.53 -16.43
C ASP A 72 -3.02 3.80 -16.87
N GLN A 73 -3.39 5.06 -17.17
CA GLN A 73 -4.72 5.38 -17.71
C GLN A 73 -4.93 4.81 -19.11
N MET A 74 -3.88 4.70 -19.93
CA MET A 74 -4.01 4.13 -21.28
C MET A 74 -4.16 2.59 -21.30
N ARG A 75 -3.80 1.87 -20.23
CA ARG A 75 -3.96 0.41 -20.18
C ARG A 75 -5.33 -0.05 -19.68
N SER A 76 -6.11 0.84 -19.05
CA SER A 76 -7.48 0.54 -18.62
C SER A 76 -8.54 0.86 -19.70
N ALA A 77 -8.17 1.52 -20.81
CA ALA A 77 -9.08 1.85 -21.90
C ALA A 77 -9.12 0.78 -23.01
N GLY A 78 -8.34 -0.30 -22.91
CA GLY A 78 -8.19 -1.34 -23.95
C GLY A 78 -8.92 -2.66 -23.68
N GLY A 79 -9.94 -2.66 -22.82
CA GLY A 79 -10.62 -3.89 -22.40
C GLY A 79 -12.13 -3.71 -22.27
N ASN A 80 -12.80 -3.41 -23.38
CA ASN A 80 -14.19 -3.81 -23.68
C ASN A 80 -14.64 -3.20 -25.02
N HIS A 81 -14.44 -3.95 -26.11
CA HIS A 81 -15.36 -3.99 -27.25
C HIS A 81 -15.53 -5.48 -27.55
N ALA A 82 -16.60 -6.08 -27.03
CA ALA A 82 -17.87 -6.24 -27.74
C ALA A 82 -17.82 -7.48 -28.63
N VAL A 83 -18.49 -8.52 -28.13
CA VAL A 83 -18.98 -9.67 -28.87
C VAL A 83 -19.83 -9.16 -30.04
N GLY A 84 -19.56 -9.69 -31.22
CA GLY A 84 -20.34 -9.54 -32.45
C GLY A 84 -19.91 -10.63 -33.42
#